data_AF-A0A2I0PN54-F1
#
_entry.id   AF-A0A2I0PN54-F1
#
_cell.length_a   1.000
_cell.length_b   1.000
_cell.length_c   1.000
_cell.angle_alpha   90.00
_cell.angle_beta   90.00
_cell.angle_gamma   90.00
#
_symmetry.space_group_name_H-M   'P 1'
#
loop_
_entity.id
_entity.type
_entity.pdbx_description
1 polymer ?
#
loop_
_entity_poly.entity_id
_entity_poly.type
_entity_poly.pdbx_seq_one_letter_code
_entity_poly.pdbx_strand_id
1 'polypeptide(L)'
;MNRHPLQAGLLVLFCLALLTIITCVPVHAADPVSSADDRVLPIEQAHLAWMAEVSDVEMVAAIAYVETLFGKDTRSMTSLHTDFSKAKSAIGSIPSLSELDNHTILMQETARSFNQETMNQMSSHQGKPANLEAQISKAVNANPYITMKKDAYWAARSTYQLNEFDAWVSDTQNTLNSLQAQGYTVSDTSPYLVRFSSLRPDLKASLNTKDFDRAGSTAVIIRDRSSEITDRIAALQTQVTTDTTADFQLGEAERVIARADRINPQLVKQILDIGDAEPVLSKLKIDVKLARGAQNGGQSGLVYNKLQLIKKDYRDLGAAYRDIAVSASLAPGMADTLMAMSYSLKETADRIGES
;
A
#
# COMPACT_ATOMS: atom_id res chain seq x y z
N MET A 1 -26.27 -28.25 -21.36
CA MET A 1 -25.27 -27.15 -21.21
C MET A 1 -24.51 -27.39 -19.92
N ASN A 2 -23.43 -28.17 -20.01
CA ASN A 2 -22.60 -28.53 -18.85
C ASN A 2 -21.48 -27.51 -18.74
N ARG A 3 -21.55 -26.60 -17.76
CA ARG A 3 -20.44 -25.73 -17.39
C ARG A 3 -19.42 -26.55 -16.60
N HIS A 4 -18.17 -26.52 -17.05
CA HIS A 4 -17.07 -27.34 -16.54
C HIS A 4 -16.71 -26.99 -15.08
N PRO A 5 -16.59 -27.99 -14.18
CA PRO A 5 -16.13 -27.79 -12.79
C PRO A 5 -14.61 -27.48 -12.67
N LEU A 6 -13.87 -27.40 -13.78
CA LEU A 6 -12.43 -27.13 -13.81
C LEU A 6 -12.04 -25.66 -13.57
N GLN A 7 -12.99 -24.72 -13.60
CA GLN A 7 -12.70 -23.29 -13.39
C GLN A 7 -12.66 -22.87 -11.92
N ALA A 8 -13.29 -23.63 -11.01
CA ALA A 8 -13.39 -23.25 -9.60
C ALA A 8 -12.16 -23.66 -8.77
N GLY A 9 -11.49 -24.77 -9.12
CA GLY A 9 -10.31 -25.25 -8.38
C GLY A 9 -9.02 -24.50 -8.69
N LEU A 10 -8.86 -24.00 -9.93
CA LEU A 10 -7.62 -23.33 -10.37
C LEU A 10 -7.57 -21.83 -10.00
N LEU A 11 -8.72 -21.24 -9.62
CA LEU A 11 -8.81 -19.84 -9.21
C LEU A 11 -8.12 -19.60 -7.85
N VAL A 12 -7.94 -20.65 -7.04
CA VAL A 12 -7.29 -20.60 -5.73
C VAL A 12 -5.78 -20.33 -5.85
N LEU A 13 -5.14 -20.77 -6.93
CA LEU A 13 -3.73 -20.46 -7.23
C LEU A 13 -3.54 -19.01 -7.72
N PHE A 14 -4.60 -18.37 -8.23
CA PHE A 14 -4.57 -16.98 -8.67
C PHE A 14 -4.76 -15.97 -7.53
N CYS A 15 -5.33 -16.40 -6.39
CA CYS A 15 -5.62 -15.53 -5.25
C CYS A 15 -4.42 -15.29 -4.31
N LEU A 16 -3.38 -16.12 -4.36
CA LEU A 16 -2.24 -16.02 -3.45
C LEU A 16 -1.20 -14.98 -3.85
N ALA A 17 -1.15 -14.56 -5.13
CA ALA A 17 -0.17 -13.60 -5.64
C ALA A 17 -0.55 -12.11 -5.46
N LEU A 18 -1.72 -11.83 -4.89
CA LEU A 18 -2.30 -10.48 -4.81
C LEU A 18 -2.67 -10.12 -3.36
N LEU A 19 -1.71 -10.30 -2.44
CA LEU A 19 -1.87 -9.90 -1.05
C LEU A 19 -1.23 -8.53 -0.78
N THR A 20 -2.09 -7.53 -0.79
CA THR A 20 -2.14 -6.37 0.11
C THR A 20 -0.86 -5.94 0.83
N ILE A 21 -0.28 -4.87 0.30
CA ILE A 21 0.48 -3.87 1.06
C ILE A 21 -0.52 -3.15 1.96
N ILE A 22 -0.82 -3.71 3.13
CA ILE A 22 -1.51 -2.97 4.20
C ILE A 22 -0.49 -1.98 4.75
N THR A 23 -0.39 -0.77 4.21
CA THR A 23 0.48 0.23 4.84
C THR A 23 -0.24 0.88 6.01
N CYS A 24 0.13 0.49 7.22
CA CYS A 24 -0.03 1.32 8.40
C CYS A 24 0.96 2.49 8.24
N VAL A 25 0.63 3.50 7.44
CA VAL A 25 1.37 4.77 7.47
C VAL A 25 0.66 5.66 8.49
N PRO A 26 1.21 5.84 9.70
CA PRO A 26 0.87 7.00 10.51
C PRO A 26 1.31 8.25 9.75
N VAL A 27 0.45 9.26 9.73
CA VAL A 27 0.31 10.20 8.62
C VAL A 27 1.51 11.15 8.42
N HIS A 28 2.62 11.19 9.17
CA HIS A 28 3.55 12.35 9.07
C HIS A 28 5.03 11.97 8.92
N ALA A 29 5.58 12.22 7.73
CA ALA A 29 7.00 12.53 7.53
C ALA A 29 7.12 13.36 6.24
N ALA A 30 7.11 14.70 6.37
CA ALA A 30 7.50 15.60 5.29
C ALA A 30 8.95 16.02 5.52
N ASP A 31 9.88 15.25 4.98
CA ASP A 31 11.17 15.78 4.53
C ASP A 31 11.04 16.10 3.03
N PRO A 32 11.70 17.16 2.53
CA PRO A 32 11.45 17.68 1.20
C PRO A 32 11.87 16.69 0.11
N VAL A 33 10.88 16.25 -0.69
CA VAL A 33 11.00 15.92 -2.12
C VAL A 33 11.86 14.70 -2.52
N SER A 34 12.44 13.92 -1.59
CA SER A 34 13.06 12.61 -1.97
C SER A 34 12.84 11.43 -0.99
N SER A 35 12.14 11.60 0.14
CA SER A 35 12.30 10.67 1.27
C SER A 35 11.19 9.64 1.48
N ALA A 36 10.01 9.79 0.85
CA ALA A 36 8.90 8.85 1.04
C ALA A 36 9.03 7.58 0.18
N ASP A 37 9.48 7.72 -1.07
CA ASP A 37 9.67 6.61 -2.02
C ASP A 37 10.85 5.72 -1.63
N ASP A 38 11.97 6.32 -1.20
CA ASP A 38 13.20 5.60 -0.80
C ASP A 38 13.00 4.71 0.43
N ARG A 39 12.11 5.09 1.35
CA ARG A 39 11.87 4.31 2.59
C ARG A 39 10.93 3.13 2.37
N VAL A 40 10.10 3.21 1.33
CA VAL A 40 9.10 2.21 0.99
C VAL A 40 9.65 1.14 0.06
N LEU A 41 10.52 1.54 -0.87
CA LEU A 41 11.13 0.66 -1.86
C LEU A 41 11.69 -0.64 -1.26
N PRO A 42 12.44 -0.66 -0.14
CA PRO A 42 12.96 -1.90 0.43
C PRO A 42 11.87 -2.88 0.89
N ILE A 43 10.71 -2.38 1.34
CA ILE A 43 9.58 -3.22 1.75
C ILE A 43 8.95 -3.88 0.53
N GLU A 44 8.73 -3.09 -0.52
CA GLU A 44 8.14 -3.57 -1.77
C GLU A 44 9.04 -4.57 -2.48
N GLN A 45 10.35 -4.30 -2.53
CA GLN A 45 11.35 -5.24 -3.04
C GLN A 45 11.35 -6.54 -2.23
N ALA A 46 11.31 -6.48 -0.90
CA ALA A 46 11.30 -7.67 -0.05
C ALA A 46 9.99 -8.47 -0.21
N HIS A 47 8.86 -7.79 -0.36
CA HIS A 47 7.57 -8.43 -0.63
C HIS A 47 7.58 -9.12 -1.99
N LEU A 48 7.94 -8.42 -3.05
CA LEU A 48 8.01 -8.98 -4.40
C LEU A 48 9.00 -10.15 -4.46
N ALA A 49 10.14 -10.06 -3.77
CA ALA A 49 11.11 -11.15 -3.68
C ALA A 49 10.55 -12.39 -2.97
N TRP A 50 9.69 -12.22 -1.95
CA TRP A 50 8.99 -13.33 -1.31
C TRP A 50 7.97 -13.97 -2.25
N MET A 51 7.12 -13.18 -2.90
CA MET A 51 6.11 -13.70 -3.83
C MET A 51 6.72 -14.36 -5.07
N ALA A 52 7.82 -13.80 -5.57
CA ALA A 52 8.58 -14.36 -6.66
C ALA A 52 9.24 -15.70 -6.27
N GLU A 53 9.70 -15.85 -5.03
CA GLU A 53 10.25 -17.13 -4.56
C GLU A 53 9.17 -18.21 -4.50
N VAL A 54 7.95 -17.88 -4.04
CA VAL A 54 6.81 -18.81 -4.09
C VAL A 54 6.55 -19.24 -5.54
N SER A 55 6.40 -18.27 -6.46
CA SER A 55 6.09 -18.53 -7.87
C SER A 55 7.17 -19.36 -8.57
N ASP A 56 8.45 -19.08 -8.30
CA ASP A 56 9.59 -19.84 -8.86
C ASP A 56 9.53 -21.31 -8.43
N VAL A 57 9.23 -21.58 -7.15
CA VAL A 57 9.04 -22.95 -6.63
C VAL A 57 7.83 -23.64 -7.26
N GLU A 58 6.72 -22.92 -7.43
CA GLU A 58 5.54 -23.45 -8.12
C GLU A 58 5.84 -23.82 -9.57
N MET A 59 6.57 -22.96 -10.30
CA MET A 59 6.99 -23.22 -11.68
C MET A 59 7.90 -24.45 -11.78
N VAL A 60 8.90 -24.57 -10.90
CA VAL A 60 9.78 -25.76 -10.86
C VAL A 60 8.98 -27.02 -10.57
N ALA A 61 8.06 -26.98 -9.61
CA ALA A 61 7.22 -28.12 -9.27
C ALA A 61 6.28 -28.51 -10.42
N ALA A 62 5.73 -27.52 -11.14
CA ALA A 62 4.87 -27.73 -12.29
C ALA A 62 5.63 -28.35 -13.48
N ILE A 63 6.83 -27.85 -13.79
CA ILE A 63 7.73 -28.47 -14.79
C ILE A 63 7.98 -29.92 -14.41
N ALA A 64 8.40 -30.19 -13.16
CA ALA A 64 8.69 -31.54 -12.69
C ALA A 64 7.46 -32.46 -12.77
N TYR A 65 6.24 -31.96 -12.55
CA TYR A 65 5.02 -32.74 -12.70
C TYR A 65 4.71 -33.05 -14.17
N VAL A 66 4.73 -32.03 -15.05
CA VAL A 66 4.55 -32.23 -16.49
C VAL A 66 5.61 -33.18 -17.04
N GLU A 67 6.80 -33.18 -16.44
CA GLU A 67 7.86 -34.13 -16.75
C GLU A 67 7.50 -35.60 -16.48
N THR A 68 6.49 -35.89 -15.67
CA THR A 68 6.03 -37.26 -15.45
C THR A 68 5.02 -37.73 -16.49
N LEU A 69 4.49 -36.84 -17.33
CA LEU A 69 3.46 -37.14 -18.31
C LEU A 69 4.05 -37.74 -19.60
N PHE A 70 3.32 -38.65 -20.24
CA PHE A 70 3.75 -39.31 -21.47
C PHE A 70 3.64 -38.38 -22.69
N GLY A 71 4.71 -38.29 -23.48
CA GLY A 71 4.75 -37.50 -24.73
C GLY A 71 4.98 -35.99 -24.55
N LYS A 72 5.34 -35.55 -23.35
CA LYS A 72 5.60 -34.17 -22.92
C LYS A 72 6.60 -33.38 -23.79
N ASP A 73 6.44 -32.06 -23.81
CA ASP A 73 7.48 -31.09 -24.16
C ASP A 73 7.49 -29.93 -23.14
N THR A 74 8.49 -29.88 -22.26
CA THR A 74 8.62 -28.82 -21.25
C THR A 74 9.51 -27.66 -21.70
N ARG A 75 9.99 -27.62 -22.95
CA ARG A 75 10.96 -26.60 -23.39
C ARG A 75 10.44 -25.18 -23.22
N SER A 76 9.18 -24.93 -23.62
CA SER A 76 8.53 -23.63 -23.47
C SER A 76 8.38 -23.23 -21.99
N MET A 77 7.91 -24.16 -21.15
CA MET A 77 7.81 -23.95 -19.70
C MET A 77 9.18 -23.61 -19.08
N THR A 78 10.22 -24.36 -19.44
CA THR A 78 11.59 -24.13 -18.96
C THR A 78 12.14 -22.78 -19.40
N SER A 79 11.84 -22.34 -20.63
CA SER A 79 12.21 -21.00 -21.11
C SER A 79 11.53 -19.90 -20.30
N LEU A 80 10.21 -20.00 -20.09
CA LEU A 80 9.44 -19.04 -19.32
C LEU A 80 9.88 -18.99 -17.86
N HIS A 81 10.15 -20.14 -17.24
CA HIS A 81 10.73 -20.21 -15.90
C HIS A 81 12.11 -19.55 -15.84
N THR A 82 12.96 -19.75 -16.86
CA THR A 82 14.28 -19.12 -16.92
C THR A 82 14.17 -17.59 -16.97
N ASP A 83 13.24 -17.06 -17.76
CA ASP A 83 13.02 -15.61 -17.86
C ASP A 83 12.43 -15.05 -16.57
N PHE A 84 11.51 -15.79 -15.93
CA PHE A 84 10.99 -15.44 -14.61
C PHE A 84 12.09 -15.41 -13.55
N SER A 85 12.98 -16.40 -13.53
CA SER A 85 14.06 -16.51 -12.54
C SER A 85 15.13 -15.41 -12.72
N LYS A 86 15.39 -15.00 -13.97
CA LYS A 86 16.19 -13.80 -14.26
C LYS A 86 15.53 -12.55 -13.69
N ALA A 87 14.23 -12.36 -13.93
CA ALA A 87 13.50 -11.23 -13.39
C ALA A 87 13.50 -11.25 -11.84
N LYS A 88 13.24 -12.40 -11.21
CA LYS A 88 13.33 -12.59 -9.74
C LYS A 88 14.67 -12.10 -9.19
N SER A 89 15.77 -12.43 -9.85
CA SER A 89 17.12 -12.07 -9.40
C SER A 89 17.41 -10.56 -9.45
N ALA A 90 16.72 -9.82 -10.31
CA ALA A 90 16.91 -8.37 -10.47
C ALA A 90 16.18 -7.53 -9.40
N ILE A 91 15.22 -8.09 -8.66
CA ILE A 91 14.33 -7.34 -7.75
C ILE A 91 15.09 -6.43 -6.78
N GLY A 92 16.15 -6.94 -6.14
CA GLY A 92 16.90 -6.20 -5.12
C GLY A 92 17.76 -5.05 -5.66
N SER A 93 17.97 -4.98 -6.98
CA SER A 93 18.76 -3.93 -7.63
C SER A 93 17.91 -2.81 -8.24
N ILE A 94 16.59 -2.92 -8.18
CA ILE A 94 15.70 -1.96 -8.81
C ILE A 94 15.70 -0.64 -8.01
N PRO A 95 16.06 0.50 -8.62
CA PRO A 95 16.36 1.74 -7.90
C PRO A 95 15.12 2.55 -7.53
N SER A 96 13.94 2.26 -8.10
CA SER A 96 12.74 3.07 -7.89
C SER A 96 11.46 2.24 -7.85
N LEU A 97 10.41 2.78 -7.23
CA LEU A 97 9.10 2.14 -7.20
C LEU A 97 8.48 2.01 -8.59
N SER A 98 8.64 3.01 -9.46
CA SER A 98 8.17 2.96 -10.85
C SER A 98 8.83 1.84 -11.65
N GLU A 99 10.15 1.65 -11.49
CA GLU A 99 10.85 0.53 -12.12
C GLU A 99 10.45 -0.81 -11.51
N LEU A 100 10.23 -0.87 -10.19
CA LEU A 100 9.79 -2.09 -9.49
C LEU A 100 8.39 -2.51 -9.95
N ASP A 101 7.55 -1.52 -10.25
CA ASP A 101 6.22 -1.70 -10.77
C ASP A 101 6.22 -2.27 -12.19
N ASN A 102 7.01 -1.67 -13.09
CA ASN A 102 7.20 -2.19 -14.44
C ASN A 102 7.76 -3.62 -14.42
N HIS A 103 8.69 -3.87 -13.51
CA HIS A 103 9.27 -5.19 -13.30
C HIS A 103 8.24 -6.21 -12.80
N THR A 104 7.35 -5.80 -11.90
CA THR A 104 6.25 -6.64 -11.42
C THR A 104 5.32 -7.04 -12.55
N ILE A 105 4.98 -6.11 -13.45
CA ILE A 105 4.13 -6.38 -14.62
C ILE A 105 4.79 -7.45 -15.52
N LEU A 106 6.08 -7.30 -15.83
CA LEU A 106 6.84 -8.28 -16.62
C LEU A 106 6.81 -9.69 -15.99
N MET A 107 7.01 -9.77 -14.67
CA MET A 107 6.95 -11.04 -13.94
C MET A 107 5.55 -11.66 -14.00
N GLN A 108 4.50 -10.86 -13.86
CA GLN A 108 3.11 -11.31 -13.97
C GLN A 108 2.77 -11.84 -15.38
N GLU A 109 3.20 -11.15 -16.43
CA GLU A 109 3.02 -11.60 -17.81
C GLU A 109 3.75 -12.92 -18.09
N THR A 110 4.97 -13.06 -17.56
CA THR A 110 5.75 -14.29 -17.67
C THR A 110 5.07 -15.45 -16.94
N ALA A 111 4.59 -15.22 -15.70
CA ALA A 111 3.86 -16.21 -14.93
C ALA A 111 2.53 -16.61 -15.60
N ARG A 112 1.80 -15.66 -16.18
CA ARG A 112 0.57 -15.93 -16.95
C ARG A 112 0.86 -16.84 -18.15
N SER A 113 1.92 -16.53 -18.89
CA SER A 113 2.34 -17.33 -20.05
C SER A 113 2.75 -18.74 -19.63
N PHE A 114 3.49 -18.87 -18.51
CA PHE A 114 3.89 -20.16 -17.94
C PHE A 114 2.67 -21.00 -17.55
N ASN A 115 1.68 -20.38 -16.90
CA ASN A 115 0.45 -21.06 -16.48
C ASN A 115 -0.37 -21.51 -17.69
N GLN A 116 -0.49 -20.68 -18.73
CA GLN A 116 -1.14 -21.07 -19.97
C GLN A 116 -0.46 -22.29 -20.60
N GLU A 117 0.87 -22.29 -20.66
CA GLU A 117 1.62 -23.43 -21.19
C GLU A 117 1.45 -24.67 -20.32
N THR A 118 1.48 -24.52 -19.00
CA THR A 118 1.18 -25.62 -18.07
C THR A 118 -0.19 -26.23 -18.38
N MET A 119 -1.23 -25.42 -18.56
CA MET A 119 -2.58 -25.90 -18.90
C MET A 119 -2.62 -26.61 -20.26
N ASN A 120 -1.88 -26.13 -21.26
CA ASN A 120 -1.77 -26.77 -22.56
C ASN A 120 -1.14 -28.17 -22.44
N GLN A 121 -0.05 -28.28 -21.68
CA GLN A 121 0.64 -29.55 -21.44
C GLN A 121 -0.25 -30.52 -20.64
N MET A 122 -0.91 -30.03 -19.59
CA MET A 122 -1.86 -30.81 -18.80
C MET A 122 -3.00 -31.37 -19.65
N SER A 123 -3.56 -30.56 -20.54
CA SER A 123 -4.67 -30.98 -21.40
C SER A 123 -4.21 -31.98 -22.47
N SER A 124 -3.06 -31.73 -23.09
CA SER A 124 -2.53 -32.55 -24.19
C SER A 124 -2.06 -33.93 -23.72
N HIS A 125 -1.61 -34.04 -22.48
CA HIS A 125 -1.01 -35.26 -21.92
C HIS A 125 -1.83 -35.87 -20.77
N GLN A 126 -3.12 -35.54 -20.68
CA GLN A 126 -4.07 -36.09 -19.70
C GLN A 126 -3.58 -35.94 -18.25
N GLY A 127 -2.92 -34.83 -17.96
CA GLY A 127 -2.46 -34.48 -16.62
C GLY A 127 -3.63 -34.33 -15.65
N LYS A 128 -3.43 -34.78 -14.41
CA LYS A 128 -4.43 -34.66 -13.33
C LYS A 128 -4.19 -33.39 -12.51
N PRO A 129 -5.12 -32.41 -12.48
CA PRO A 129 -4.93 -31.16 -11.73
C PRO A 129 -4.65 -31.36 -10.23
N ALA A 130 -5.35 -32.30 -9.58
CA ALA A 130 -5.15 -32.57 -8.15
C ALA A 130 -3.73 -33.07 -7.82
N ASN A 131 -3.09 -33.81 -8.74
CA ASN A 131 -1.72 -34.27 -8.56
C ASN A 131 -0.72 -33.12 -8.72
N LEU A 132 -0.95 -32.22 -9.69
CA LEU A 132 -0.15 -31.01 -9.86
C LEU A 132 -0.23 -30.13 -8.60
N GLU A 133 -1.45 -29.88 -8.10
CA GLU A 133 -1.70 -29.09 -6.89
C GLU A 133 -1.01 -29.70 -5.66
N ALA A 134 -1.12 -31.02 -5.47
CA ALA A 134 -0.44 -31.72 -4.38
C ALA A 134 1.09 -31.62 -4.48
N GLN A 135 1.65 -31.71 -5.69
CA GLN A 135 3.08 -31.58 -5.93
C GLN A 135 3.58 -30.16 -5.67
N ILE A 136 2.86 -29.15 -6.15
CA ILE A 136 3.14 -27.73 -5.87
C ILE A 136 3.07 -27.47 -4.36
N SER A 137 1.98 -27.85 -3.71
CA SER A 137 1.78 -27.64 -2.27
C SER A 137 2.91 -28.27 -1.44
N LYS A 138 3.33 -29.48 -1.81
CA LYS A 138 4.47 -30.15 -1.18
C LYS A 138 5.77 -29.39 -1.39
N ALA A 139 6.04 -28.90 -2.60
CA ALA A 139 7.27 -28.16 -2.92
C ALA A 139 7.33 -26.82 -2.19
N VAL A 140 6.24 -26.06 -2.18
CA VAL A 140 6.12 -24.77 -1.46
C VAL A 140 6.33 -24.97 0.04
N ASN A 141 5.65 -25.93 0.66
CA ASN A 141 5.76 -26.17 2.10
C ASN A 141 7.14 -26.70 2.53
N ALA A 142 7.86 -27.37 1.63
CA ALA A 142 9.20 -27.90 1.91
C ALA A 142 10.32 -26.88 1.67
N ASN A 143 10.05 -25.73 1.03
CA ASN A 143 11.10 -24.80 0.64
C ASN A 143 11.45 -23.80 1.77
N PRO A 144 12.68 -23.85 2.34
CA PRO A 144 13.08 -22.96 3.43
C PRO A 144 13.31 -21.51 2.97
N TYR A 145 13.61 -21.28 1.69
CA TYR A 145 13.85 -19.94 1.15
C TYR A 145 12.58 -19.09 1.12
N ILE A 146 11.40 -19.70 0.92
CA ILE A 146 10.11 -19.00 1.02
C ILE A 146 9.95 -18.39 2.42
N THR A 147 10.23 -19.17 3.47
CA THR A 147 10.17 -18.68 4.86
C THR A 147 11.21 -17.59 5.11
N MET A 148 12.45 -17.78 4.62
CA MET A 148 13.51 -16.77 4.73
C MET A 148 13.12 -15.43 4.07
N LYS A 149 12.51 -15.47 2.87
CA LYS A 149 12.07 -14.26 2.17
C LYS A 149 10.87 -13.60 2.86
N LYS A 150 9.91 -14.39 3.35
CA LYS A 150 8.80 -13.91 4.18
C LYS A 150 9.33 -13.16 5.41
N ASP A 151 10.32 -13.71 6.08
CA ASP A 151 10.93 -13.13 7.27
C ASP A 151 11.67 -11.82 6.96
N ALA A 152 12.37 -11.75 5.83
CA ALA A 152 13.01 -10.52 5.35
C ALA A 152 11.98 -9.40 5.08
N TYR A 153 10.84 -9.74 4.45
CA TYR A 153 9.74 -8.80 4.25
C TYR A 153 9.20 -8.27 5.59
N TRP A 154 8.91 -9.15 6.54
CA TRP A 154 8.39 -8.73 7.85
C TRP A 154 9.40 -7.90 8.65
N ALA A 155 10.69 -8.20 8.54
CA ALA A 155 11.74 -7.40 9.16
C ALA A 155 11.81 -5.97 8.56
N ALA A 156 11.80 -5.85 7.23
CA ALA A 156 11.79 -4.56 6.54
C ALA A 156 10.53 -3.75 6.92
N ARG A 157 9.36 -4.39 6.84
CA ARG A 157 8.08 -3.79 7.22
C ARG A 157 8.04 -3.37 8.68
N SER A 158 8.53 -4.19 9.60
CA SER A 158 8.56 -3.87 11.03
C SER A 158 9.47 -2.67 11.31
N THR A 159 10.63 -2.63 10.67
CA THR A 159 11.59 -1.52 10.85
C THR A 159 10.96 -0.21 10.39
N TYR A 160 10.39 -0.21 9.19
CA TYR A 160 9.75 0.98 8.63
C TYR A 160 8.55 1.44 9.46
N GLN A 161 7.59 0.58 9.75
CA GLN A 161 6.36 1.01 10.43
C GLN A 161 6.63 1.51 11.86
N LEU A 162 7.62 0.94 12.56
CA LEU A 162 8.01 1.44 13.88
C LEU A 162 8.73 2.79 13.79
N ASN A 163 9.61 2.96 12.80
CA ASN A 163 10.29 4.25 12.59
C ASN A 163 9.30 5.35 12.21
N GLU A 164 8.32 5.07 11.35
CA GLU A 164 7.28 6.03 10.98
C GLU A 164 6.38 6.38 12.17
N PHE A 165 6.05 5.39 13.01
CA PHE A 165 5.32 5.64 14.25
C PHE A 165 6.12 6.55 15.20
N ASP A 166 7.40 6.28 15.39
CA ASP A 166 8.28 7.06 16.27
C ASP A 166 8.48 8.48 15.75
N ALA A 167 8.65 8.64 14.44
CA ALA A 167 8.73 9.95 13.78
C ALA A 167 7.44 10.75 14.00
N TRP A 168 6.27 10.14 13.80
CA TRP A 168 4.99 10.80 14.03
C TRP A 168 4.83 11.27 15.48
N VAL A 169 5.21 10.44 16.46
CA VAL A 169 5.14 10.82 17.88
C VAL A 169 6.06 12.01 18.15
N SER A 170 7.28 11.98 17.64
CA SER A 170 8.27 13.06 17.79
C SER A 170 7.78 14.36 17.17
N ASP A 171 7.29 14.32 15.93
CA ASP A 171 6.80 15.51 15.22
C ASP A 171 5.59 16.11 15.92
N THR A 172 4.65 15.27 16.36
CA THR A 172 3.47 15.72 17.10
C THR A 172 3.87 16.37 18.44
N GLN A 173 4.86 15.82 19.13
CA GLN A 173 5.41 16.42 20.35
C GLN A 173 6.04 17.79 20.05
N ASN A 174 6.77 17.93 18.95
CA ASN A 174 7.36 19.21 18.52
C ASN A 174 6.29 20.25 18.18
N THR A 175 5.18 19.85 17.54
CA THR A 175 4.03 20.72 17.31
C THR A 175 3.42 21.20 18.62
N LEU A 176 3.16 20.30 19.58
CA LEU A 176 2.62 20.68 20.88
C LEU A 176 3.56 21.62 21.65
N ASN A 177 4.88 21.36 21.64
CA ASN A 177 5.87 22.24 22.26
C ASN A 177 5.84 23.63 21.63
N SER A 178 5.71 23.71 20.31
CA SER A 178 5.66 24.99 19.58
C SER A 178 4.39 25.77 19.90
N LEU A 179 3.24 25.09 19.97
CA LEU A 179 1.97 25.70 20.40
C LEU A 179 2.06 26.19 21.84
N GLN A 180 2.65 25.41 22.74
CA GLN A 180 2.87 25.84 24.12
C GLN A 180 3.75 27.10 24.20
N ALA A 181 4.83 27.17 23.41
CA ALA A 181 5.70 28.35 23.35
C ALA A 181 4.99 29.60 22.81
N GLN A 182 3.96 29.42 21.97
CA GLN A 182 3.11 30.49 21.47
C GLN A 182 1.99 30.90 22.45
N GLY A 183 1.93 30.27 23.63
CA GLY A 183 0.97 30.60 24.69
C GLY A 183 -0.32 29.77 24.67
N TYR A 184 -0.45 28.77 23.80
CA TYR A 184 -1.62 27.89 23.78
C TYR A 184 -1.56 26.87 24.93
N THR A 185 -2.72 26.60 25.53
CA THR A 185 -2.84 25.60 26.59
C THR A 185 -2.90 24.20 25.98
N VAL A 186 -1.78 23.46 26.07
CA VAL A 186 -1.68 22.09 25.51
C VAL A 186 -1.97 20.98 26.52
N SER A 187 -2.28 21.32 27.78
CA SER A 187 -2.44 20.36 28.89
C SER A 187 -3.49 19.28 28.62
N ASP A 188 -4.51 19.60 27.83
CA ASP A 188 -5.62 18.71 27.53
C ASP A 188 -5.32 17.79 26.33
N THR A 189 -4.31 18.14 25.51
CA THR A 189 -3.93 17.39 24.30
C THR A 189 -2.72 16.50 24.54
N SER A 190 -1.72 16.95 25.31
CA SER A 190 -0.51 16.17 25.62
C SER A 190 -0.78 14.76 26.19
N PRO A 191 -1.78 14.53 27.07
CA PRO A 191 -2.09 13.19 27.56
C PRO A 191 -2.54 12.22 26.46
N TYR A 192 -3.14 12.71 25.37
CA TYR A 192 -3.54 11.87 24.24
C TYR A 192 -2.32 11.41 23.46
N LEU A 193 -1.34 12.28 23.23
CA LEU A 193 -0.07 11.89 22.60
C LEU A 193 0.68 10.84 23.44
N VAL A 194 0.66 10.95 24.77
CA VAL A 194 1.23 9.94 25.68
C VAL A 194 0.50 8.60 25.56
N ARG A 195 -0.84 8.61 25.49
CA ARG A 195 -1.62 7.38 25.27
C ARG A 195 -1.34 6.78 23.91
N PHE A 196 -1.23 7.61 22.87
CA PHE A 196 -0.90 7.14 21.54
C PHE A 196 0.49 6.52 21.50
N SER A 197 1.52 7.18 22.03
CA SER A 197 2.89 6.65 22.03
C SER A 197 2.99 5.32 22.79
N SER A 198 2.12 5.09 23.77
CA SER A 198 2.00 3.80 24.47
C SER A 198 1.53 2.62 23.60
N LEU A 199 1.03 2.87 22.37
CA LEU A 199 0.65 1.83 21.39
C LEU A 199 1.84 1.24 20.63
N ARG A 200 3.04 1.84 20.74
CA ARG A 200 4.24 1.35 20.06
C ARG A 200 4.54 -0.14 20.32
N PRO A 201 4.45 -0.66 21.57
CA PRO A 201 4.66 -2.08 21.85
C PRO A 201 3.60 -2.96 21.19
N ASP A 202 2.35 -2.51 21.11
CA ASP A 202 1.26 -3.24 20.46
C ASP A 202 1.46 -3.33 18.95
N LEU A 203 1.91 -2.24 18.31
CA LEU A 203 2.32 -2.23 16.91
C LEU A 203 3.46 -3.23 16.66
N LYS A 204 4.49 -3.19 17.50
CA LYS A 204 5.62 -4.13 17.39
C LYS A 204 5.15 -5.58 17.56
N ALA A 205 4.29 -5.83 18.54
CA ALA A 205 3.75 -7.17 18.81
C ALA A 205 2.92 -7.68 17.62
N SER A 206 2.04 -6.85 17.04
CA SER A 206 1.26 -7.25 15.88
C SER A 206 2.14 -7.54 14.67
N LEU A 207 3.18 -6.75 14.42
CA LEU A 207 4.12 -6.99 13.32
C LEU A 207 4.95 -8.27 13.51
N ASN A 208 5.33 -8.58 14.75
CA ASN A 208 6.02 -9.82 15.08
C ASN A 208 5.17 -11.08 14.87
N THR A 209 3.84 -10.97 14.82
CA THR A 209 2.98 -12.13 14.51
C THR A 209 3.08 -12.56 13.05
N LYS A 210 3.64 -11.72 12.17
CA LYS A 210 3.77 -11.97 10.73
C LYS A 210 2.43 -12.30 10.05
N ASP A 211 1.37 -11.69 10.58
CA ASP A 211 -0.02 -11.88 10.22
C ASP A 211 -0.59 -10.54 9.74
N PHE A 212 -1.14 -10.55 8.52
CA PHE A 212 -1.65 -9.34 7.88
C PHE A 212 -2.91 -8.80 8.56
N ASP A 213 -3.81 -9.67 9.03
CA ASP A 213 -5.06 -9.29 9.66
C ASP A 213 -4.80 -8.65 11.03
N ARG A 214 -3.88 -9.23 11.80
CA ARG A 214 -3.45 -8.66 13.08
C ARG A 214 -2.74 -7.32 12.89
N ALA A 215 -1.81 -7.25 11.94
CA ALA A 215 -1.12 -6.00 11.63
C ALA A 215 -2.11 -4.91 11.15
N GLY A 216 -3.09 -5.28 10.32
CA GLY A 216 -4.13 -4.38 9.82
C GLY A 216 -5.08 -3.89 10.91
N SER A 217 -5.50 -4.78 11.82
CA SER A 217 -6.36 -4.40 12.96
C SER A 217 -5.68 -3.38 13.88
N THR A 218 -4.40 -3.59 14.20
CA THR A 218 -3.61 -2.61 14.98
C THR A 218 -3.42 -1.30 14.20
N ALA A 219 -3.26 -1.36 12.88
CA ALA A 219 -3.19 -0.18 12.01
C ALA A 219 -4.40 0.74 12.17
N VAL A 220 -5.59 0.15 12.19
CA VAL A 220 -6.86 0.87 12.32
C VAL A 220 -6.91 1.60 13.64
N ILE A 221 -6.56 0.93 14.75
CA ILE A 221 -6.51 1.55 16.08
C ILE A 221 -5.55 2.72 16.11
N ILE A 222 -4.33 2.54 15.56
CA ILE A 222 -3.33 3.61 15.49
C ILE A 222 -3.84 4.77 14.64
N ARG A 223 -4.41 4.51 13.47
CA ARG A 223 -4.97 5.56 12.61
C ARG A 223 -6.05 6.36 13.34
N ASP A 224 -7.01 5.69 13.97
CA ASP A 224 -8.12 6.36 14.63
C ASP A 224 -7.63 7.24 15.80
N ARG A 225 -6.64 6.75 16.56
CA ARG A 225 -6.01 7.52 17.65
C ARG A 225 -5.14 8.66 17.17
N SER A 226 -4.46 8.48 16.03
CA SER A 226 -3.70 9.54 15.37
C SER A 226 -4.65 10.66 14.93
N SER A 227 -5.78 10.31 14.30
CA SER A 227 -6.81 11.26 13.90
C SER A 227 -7.36 12.05 15.09
N GLU A 228 -7.66 11.38 16.21
CA GLU A 228 -8.13 12.04 17.44
C GLU A 228 -7.14 13.10 17.95
N ILE A 229 -5.83 12.82 17.90
CA ILE A 229 -4.81 13.80 18.31
C ILE A 229 -4.73 14.95 17.32
N THR A 230 -4.77 14.65 16.03
CA THR A 230 -4.78 15.68 14.98
C THR A 230 -5.96 16.63 15.15
N ASP A 231 -7.16 16.12 15.43
CA ASP A 231 -8.35 16.95 15.67
C ASP A 231 -8.18 17.86 16.89
N ARG A 232 -7.56 17.35 17.96
CA ARG A 232 -7.28 18.15 19.15
C ARG A 232 -6.22 19.23 18.89
N ILE A 233 -5.20 18.94 18.10
CA ILE A 233 -4.20 19.93 17.67
C ILE A 233 -4.87 21.00 16.81
N ALA A 234 -5.72 20.61 15.86
CA ALA A 234 -6.48 21.55 15.05
C ALA A 234 -7.39 22.44 15.91
N ALA A 235 -8.06 21.87 16.91
CA ALA A 235 -8.88 22.64 17.86
C ALA A 235 -8.06 23.64 18.68
N LEU A 236 -6.84 23.28 19.12
CA LEU A 236 -5.92 24.23 19.74
C LEU A 236 -5.51 25.37 18.79
N GLN A 237 -5.47 25.08 17.49
CA GLN A 237 -5.10 26.03 16.44
C GLN A 237 -6.25 26.95 15.99
N THR A 238 -7.49 26.72 16.39
CA THR A 238 -8.61 27.66 16.14
C THR A 238 -8.45 29.02 16.85
N GLN A 239 -7.42 29.17 17.69
CA GLN A 239 -7.00 30.45 18.27
C GLN A 239 -5.72 31.04 17.63
N VAL A 240 -5.17 30.39 16.58
CA VAL A 240 -3.93 30.77 15.89
C VAL A 240 -4.23 31.59 14.63
N THR A 241 -3.29 32.44 14.23
CA THR A 241 -3.34 33.22 12.99
C THR A 241 -3.51 32.32 11.75
N THR A 242 -4.19 32.83 10.74
CA THR A 242 -4.60 32.12 9.51
C THR A 242 -3.44 31.41 8.78
N ASP A 243 -2.20 31.91 8.93
CA ASP A 243 -1.02 31.38 8.23
C ASP A 243 -0.50 30.04 8.81
N THR A 244 -0.66 29.78 10.11
CA THR A 244 -0.23 28.51 10.72
C THR A 244 -1.21 27.38 10.44
N THR A 245 -2.51 27.69 10.41
CA THR A 245 -3.57 26.76 10.02
C THR A 245 -3.42 26.34 8.56
N ALA A 246 -3.07 27.29 7.68
CA ALA A 246 -2.80 27.00 6.28
C ALA A 246 -1.60 26.06 6.09
N ASP A 247 -0.51 26.26 6.84
CA ASP A 247 0.68 25.40 6.73
C ASP A 247 0.38 23.94 7.06
N PHE A 248 -0.38 23.76 8.15
CA PHE A 248 -0.84 22.45 8.59
C PHE A 248 -1.74 21.77 7.53
N GLN A 249 -2.75 22.48 7.01
CA GLN A 249 -3.69 21.95 6.02
C GLN A 249 -3.01 21.61 4.68
N LEU A 250 -2.02 22.41 4.27
CA LEU A 250 -1.24 22.12 3.07
C LEU A 250 -0.26 20.96 3.28
N GLY A 251 0.29 20.82 4.48
CA GLY A 251 1.00 19.60 4.89
C GLY A 251 0.13 18.35 4.74
N GLU A 252 -1.12 18.38 5.22
CA GLU A 252 -2.07 17.27 5.06
C GLU A 252 -2.31 16.92 3.58
N ALA A 253 -2.35 17.94 2.72
CA ALA A 253 -2.64 17.75 1.30
C ALA A 253 -1.50 17.10 0.52
N GLU A 254 -0.27 17.46 0.81
CA GLU A 254 0.91 16.78 0.25
C GLU A 254 0.96 15.30 0.67
N ARG A 255 0.53 14.99 1.88
CA ARG A 255 0.48 13.62 2.39
C ARG A 255 -0.59 12.76 1.73
N VAL A 256 -1.78 13.33 1.52
CA VAL A 256 -2.84 12.68 0.76
C VAL A 256 -2.37 12.37 -0.66
N ILE A 257 -1.71 13.34 -1.31
CA ILE A 257 -1.15 13.16 -2.64
C ILE A 257 -0.19 11.98 -2.67
N ALA A 258 0.77 11.92 -1.74
CA ALA A 258 1.76 10.82 -1.70
C ALA A 258 1.10 9.45 -1.50
N ARG A 259 0.06 9.35 -0.66
CA ARG A 259 -0.68 8.10 -0.46
C ARG A 259 -1.46 7.70 -1.72
N ALA A 260 -2.13 8.66 -2.34
CA ALA A 260 -2.90 8.45 -3.55
C ALA A 260 -2.00 8.05 -4.75
N ASP A 261 -0.81 8.65 -4.87
CA ASP A 261 0.20 8.30 -5.86
C ASP A 261 0.72 6.87 -5.71
N ARG A 262 0.67 6.31 -4.49
CA ARG A 262 1.04 4.92 -4.25
C ARG A 262 -0.08 3.94 -4.59
N ILE A 263 -1.33 4.33 -4.32
CA ILE A 263 -2.48 3.43 -4.42
C ILE A 263 -3.06 3.42 -5.83
N ASN A 264 -3.14 4.57 -6.51
CA ASN A 264 -3.68 4.64 -7.86
C ASN A 264 -2.95 3.68 -8.84
N PRO A 265 -1.61 3.61 -8.87
CA PRO A 265 -0.91 2.64 -9.73
C PRO A 265 -1.19 1.18 -9.35
N GLN A 266 -1.44 0.87 -8.07
CA GLN A 266 -1.82 -0.47 -7.63
C GLN A 266 -3.22 -0.85 -8.10
N LEU A 267 -4.14 0.11 -8.11
CA LEU A 267 -5.51 -0.08 -8.60
C LEU A 267 -5.55 -0.23 -10.13
N VAL A 268 -4.78 0.57 -10.88
CA VAL A 268 -4.62 0.42 -12.34
C VAL A 268 -4.15 -0.98 -12.71
N LYS A 269 -3.19 -1.52 -11.97
CA LYS A 269 -2.66 -2.88 -12.20
C LYS A 269 -3.66 -3.99 -11.90
N GLN A 270 -4.69 -3.72 -11.11
CA GLN A 270 -5.81 -4.64 -10.89
C GLN A 270 -6.91 -4.51 -11.96
N ILE A 271 -6.67 -3.76 -13.05
CA ILE A 271 -7.63 -3.47 -14.12
C ILE A 271 -8.90 -2.82 -13.55
N LEU A 272 -8.72 -1.98 -12.53
CA LEU A 272 -9.79 -1.20 -11.96
C LEU A 272 -9.86 0.12 -12.71
N ASP A 273 -11.08 0.51 -13.09
CA ASP A 273 -11.32 1.84 -13.65
C ASP A 273 -11.11 2.87 -12.54
N ILE A 274 -9.94 3.53 -12.58
CA ILE A 274 -9.63 4.67 -11.72
C ILE A 274 -9.84 6.00 -12.43
N GLY A 275 -10.57 6.01 -13.55
CA GLY A 275 -10.73 7.15 -14.45
C GLY A 275 -11.21 8.43 -13.76
N ASP A 276 -11.92 8.30 -12.63
CA ASP A 276 -12.33 9.44 -11.81
C ASP A 276 -11.31 9.85 -10.73
N ALA A 277 -10.49 8.92 -10.21
CA ALA A 277 -9.55 9.21 -9.13
C ALA A 277 -8.26 9.91 -9.63
N GLU A 278 -7.75 9.55 -10.80
CA GLU A 278 -6.48 10.06 -11.33
C GLU A 278 -6.53 11.54 -11.75
N PRO A 279 -7.59 12.01 -12.46
CA PRO A 279 -7.74 13.42 -12.78
C PRO A 279 -7.95 14.29 -11.52
N VAL A 280 -8.63 13.75 -10.50
CA VAL A 280 -8.83 14.46 -9.23
C VAL A 280 -7.51 14.57 -8.46
N LEU A 281 -6.72 13.49 -8.39
CA LEU A 281 -5.38 13.54 -7.78
C LEU A 281 -4.46 14.54 -8.49
N SER A 282 -4.53 14.61 -9.82
CA SER A 282 -3.76 15.57 -10.61
C SER A 282 -4.15 17.03 -10.31
N LYS A 283 -5.45 17.30 -10.12
CA LYS A 283 -5.94 18.62 -9.71
C LYS A 283 -5.48 18.98 -8.30
N LEU A 284 -5.63 18.05 -7.36
CA LEU A 284 -5.19 18.22 -5.98
C LEU A 284 -3.70 18.61 -5.92
N LYS A 285 -2.83 17.93 -6.67
CA LYS A 285 -1.40 18.27 -6.79
C LYS A 285 -1.15 19.71 -7.22
N ILE A 286 -1.88 20.15 -8.24
CA ILE A 286 -1.75 21.50 -8.77
C ILE A 286 -2.20 22.52 -7.73
N ASP A 287 -3.34 22.30 -7.09
CA ASP A 287 -3.89 23.24 -6.13
C ASP A 287 -3.05 23.35 -4.84
N VAL A 288 -2.48 22.23 -4.37
CA VAL A 288 -1.51 22.23 -3.26
C VAL A 288 -0.26 23.02 -3.61
N LYS A 289 0.32 22.79 -4.79
CA LYS A 289 1.51 23.53 -5.25
C LYS A 289 1.23 25.03 -5.34
N LEU A 290 0.07 25.42 -5.86
CA LEU A 290 -0.34 26.82 -5.97
C LEU A 290 -0.58 27.45 -4.60
N ALA A 291 -1.20 26.73 -3.67
CA ALA A 291 -1.43 27.20 -2.31
C ALA A 291 -0.10 27.44 -1.57
N ARG A 292 0.86 26.52 -1.70
CA ARG A 292 2.19 26.64 -1.10
C ARG A 292 2.96 27.83 -1.67
N GLY A 293 2.85 28.07 -2.98
CA GLY A 293 3.40 29.26 -3.62
C GLY A 293 2.78 30.56 -3.09
N ALA A 294 1.46 30.59 -2.90
CA ALA A 294 0.75 31.74 -2.34
C ALA A 294 1.12 32.00 -0.87
N GLN A 295 1.30 30.94 -0.08
CA GLN A 295 1.71 31.00 1.32
C GLN A 295 3.11 31.62 1.45
N ASN A 296 4.07 31.12 0.67
CA ASN A 296 5.44 31.67 0.64
C ASN A 296 5.48 33.13 0.15
N GLY A 297 4.51 33.54 -0.66
CA GLY A 297 4.34 34.92 -1.13
C GLY A 297 3.56 35.83 -0.18
N GLY A 298 3.11 35.36 0.99
CA GLY A 298 2.30 36.13 1.94
C GLY A 298 0.89 36.48 1.43
N GLN A 299 0.35 35.70 0.48
CA GLN A 299 -0.93 35.97 -0.19
C GLN A 299 -2.08 35.21 0.46
N SER A 300 -2.43 35.55 1.71
CA SER A 300 -3.39 34.80 2.56
C SER A 300 -4.75 34.55 1.90
N GLY A 301 -5.26 35.52 1.12
CA GLY A 301 -6.53 35.37 0.40
C GLY A 301 -6.48 34.32 -0.72
N LEU A 302 -5.34 34.16 -1.39
CA LEU A 302 -5.14 33.12 -2.40
C LEU A 302 -4.94 31.75 -1.77
N VAL A 303 -4.25 31.69 -0.62
CA VAL A 303 -4.11 30.47 0.19
C VAL A 303 -5.48 29.94 0.60
N TYR A 304 -6.36 30.80 1.15
CA TYR A 304 -7.71 30.42 1.53
C TYR A 304 -8.52 29.87 0.35
N ASN A 305 -8.51 30.55 -0.80
CA ASN A 305 -9.23 30.09 -1.99
C ASN A 305 -8.72 28.72 -2.47
N LYS A 306 -7.41 28.49 -2.40
CA LYS A 306 -6.83 27.19 -2.79
C LYS A 306 -7.14 26.09 -1.80
N LEU A 307 -7.19 26.38 -0.51
CA LEU A 307 -7.65 25.42 0.51
C LEU A 307 -9.11 24.98 0.27
N GLN A 308 -10.01 25.88 -0.15
CA GLN A 308 -11.38 25.49 -0.51
C GLN A 308 -11.44 24.57 -1.75
N LEU A 309 -10.52 24.73 -2.70
CA LEU A 309 -10.40 23.81 -3.84
C LEU A 309 -9.85 22.45 -3.40
N ILE A 310 -8.81 22.43 -2.56
CA ILE A 310 -8.25 21.21 -1.95
C ILE A 310 -9.33 20.45 -1.17
N LYS A 311 -10.18 21.15 -0.40
CA LYS A 311 -11.35 20.57 0.29
C LYS A 311 -12.27 19.83 -0.67
N LYS A 312 -12.59 20.44 -1.81
CA LYS A 312 -13.42 19.83 -2.83
C LYS A 312 -12.73 18.60 -3.43
N ASP A 313 -11.46 18.72 -3.78
CA ASP A 313 -10.69 17.63 -4.38
C ASP A 313 -10.56 16.42 -3.44
N TYR A 314 -10.42 16.63 -2.14
CA TYR A 314 -10.48 15.53 -1.17
C TYR A 314 -11.82 14.81 -1.14
N ARG A 315 -12.94 15.54 -1.21
CA ARG A 315 -14.28 14.92 -1.24
C ARG A 315 -14.48 14.12 -2.52
N ASP A 316 -14.04 14.68 -3.65
CA ASP A 316 -14.13 14.02 -4.95
C ASP A 316 -13.23 12.77 -5.00
N LEU A 317 -12.01 12.85 -4.48
CA LEU A 317 -11.07 11.72 -4.41
C LEU A 317 -11.56 10.64 -3.45
N GLY A 318 -12.11 11.04 -2.30
CA GLY A 318 -12.72 10.13 -1.35
C GLY A 318 -13.94 9.41 -1.91
N ALA A 319 -14.78 10.11 -2.68
CA ALA A 319 -15.89 9.48 -3.40
C ALA A 319 -15.39 8.46 -4.43
N ALA A 320 -14.40 8.82 -5.24
CA ALA A 320 -13.81 7.92 -6.22
C ALA A 320 -13.25 6.64 -5.56
N TYR A 321 -12.52 6.75 -4.45
CA TYR A 321 -12.02 5.57 -3.74
C TYR A 321 -13.12 4.69 -3.14
N ARG A 322 -14.17 5.28 -2.59
CA ARG A 322 -15.34 4.51 -2.11
C ARG A 322 -16.02 3.78 -3.25
N ASP A 323 -16.23 4.46 -4.37
CA ASP A 323 -16.96 3.89 -5.48
C ASP A 323 -16.15 2.74 -6.11
N ILE A 324 -14.81 2.85 -6.18
CA ILE A 324 -13.92 1.72 -6.51
C ILE A 324 -14.04 0.61 -5.46
N ALA A 325 -14.03 0.93 -4.16
CA ALA A 325 -14.13 -0.04 -3.08
C ALA A 325 -15.42 -0.89 -3.13
N VAL A 326 -16.52 -0.30 -3.58
CA VAL A 326 -17.86 -0.91 -3.60
C VAL A 326 -18.17 -1.58 -4.94
N SER A 327 -17.63 -1.08 -6.05
CA SER A 327 -17.96 -1.56 -7.41
C SER A 327 -17.03 -2.66 -7.92
N ALA A 328 -15.82 -2.78 -7.37
CA ALA A 328 -14.81 -3.72 -7.84
C ALA A 328 -14.76 -5.00 -7.01
N SER A 329 -14.50 -6.14 -7.67
CA SER A 329 -14.13 -7.38 -6.99
C SER A 329 -12.68 -7.30 -6.52
N LEU A 330 -12.46 -6.59 -5.41
CA LEU A 330 -11.15 -6.31 -4.85
C LEU A 330 -10.57 -7.49 -4.08
N ALA A 331 -9.24 -7.55 -4.00
CA ALA A 331 -8.56 -8.46 -3.10
C ALA A 331 -8.98 -8.20 -1.63
N PRO A 332 -9.01 -9.25 -0.77
CA PRO A 332 -9.31 -9.11 0.66
C PRO A 332 -8.44 -8.02 1.31
N GLY A 333 -9.04 -7.08 2.04
CA GLY A 333 -8.36 -5.95 2.69
C GLY A 333 -8.11 -4.71 1.82
N MET A 334 -8.16 -4.81 0.49
CA MET A 334 -8.03 -3.64 -0.40
C MET A 334 -9.30 -2.77 -0.39
N ALA A 335 -10.49 -3.40 -0.39
CA ALA A 335 -11.75 -2.69 -0.21
C ALA A 335 -11.78 -1.92 1.12
N ASP A 336 -11.36 -2.56 2.21
CA ASP A 336 -11.28 -1.92 3.53
C ASP A 336 -10.27 -0.76 3.55
N THR A 337 -9.16 -0.89 2.83
CA THR A 337 -8.14 0.16 2.68
C THR A 337 -8.68 1.37 1.91
N LEU A 338 -9.38 1.14 0.79
CA LEU A 338 -9.99 2.22 0.01
C LEU A 338 -11.14 2.89 0.74
N MET A 339 -11.95 2.11 1.47
CA MET A 339 -13.00 2.66 2.35
C MET A 339 -12.39 3.50 3.47
N ALA A 340 -11.33 3.01 4.11
CA ALA A 340 -10.57 3.74 5.12
C ALA A 340 -10.01 5.06 4.59
N MET A 341 -9.44 5.07 3.38
CA MET A 341 -8.96 6.27 2.73
C MET A 341 -10.09 7.23 2.39
N SER A 342 -11.20 6.72 1.85
CA SER A 342 -12.38 7.53 1.56
C SER A 342 -12.86 8.28 2.80
N TYR A 343 -13.00 7.58 3.92
CA TYR A 343 -13.39 8.20 5.19
C TYR A 343 -12.38 9.24 5.67
N SER A 344 -11.09 8.91 5.64
CA SER A 344 -10.03 9.83 6.04
C SER A 344 -10.00 11.10 5.19
N LEU A 345 -10.17 10.99 3.87
CA LEU A 345 -10.21 12.13 2.95
C LEU A 345 -11.41 13.03 3.22
N LYS A 346 -12.57 12.43 3.48
CA LYS A 346 -13.78 13.15 3.85
C LYS A 346 -13.58 13.92 5.17
N GLU A 347 -13.05 13.27 6.20
CA GLU A 347 -12.76 13.91 7.49
C GLU A 347 -11.74 15.04 7.36
N THR A 348 -10.69 14.87 6.55
CA THR A 348 -9.72 15.95 6.29
C THR A 348 -10.34 17.10 5.50
N ALA A 349 -11.24 16.82 4.55
CA ALA A 349 -11.97 17.86 3.83
C ALA A 349 -12.87 18.67 4.75
N ASP A 350 -13.57 18.01 5.67
CA ASP A 350 -14.50 18.67 6.59
C ASP A 350 -13.76 19.65 7.51
N ARG A 351 -12.51 19.33 7.89
CA ARG A 351 -11.60 20.19 8.68
C ARG A 351 -11.08 21.44 7.95
N ILE A 352 -11.17 21.52 6.62
CA ILE A 352 -10.74 22.73 5.89
C ILE A 352 -11.84 23.80 5.94
N GLY A 353 -11.51 24.99 6.45
CA GLY A 353 -12.42 26.14 6.49
C GLY A 353 -13.32 26.22 7.73
N GLU A 354 -13.09 25.39 8.74
CA GLU A 354 -13.55 25.66 10.11
C GLU A 354 -12.54 26.61 10.76
N SER A 355 -12.77 27.91 10.61
CA SER A 355 -12.02 28.98 11.29
C SER A 355 -12.97 30.00 11.86
#